data_AF-A0A1D7UV56-F1
#
_entry.id   AF-A0A1D7UV56-F1
#
_cell.length_a   1.000
_cell.length_b   1.000
_cell.length_c   1.000
_cell.angle_alpha   90.00
_cell.angle_beta   90.00
_cell.angle_gamma   90.00
#
_symmetry.space_group_name_H-M   'P 1'
#
loop_
_entity.id
_entity.type
_entity.pdbx_description
1 polymer ?
#
loop_
_entity_poly.entity_id
_entity_poly.type
_entity_poly.pdbx_seq_one_letter_code
_entity_poly.pdbx_strand_id
1 'polypeptide(L)'
;MNLDEVILAAMNNSLSKVQVGLPGIVDSFNPNDMTANVKIPFKQKDGSGEEKLFPILSNIRVGTLWAGDFYIKPDYKRGDNVWISFSTYDTSDAVRGVSSLVSDSLFDLQSACVVCGYKGDEDLPAVTANRPGLLIGNKEGKSFIQFEDDTIKIQGGLIDLSEAAVLGDTLAQLIKLILDVFINNAASFTTNANPGVPSGLAAAVVTQLNLRKGEVDQILSKKVKIG
;
A
#
# COMPACT_ATOMS: atom_id res chain seq x y z
N MET A 1 -55.69 -12.21 2.18
CA MET A 1 -54.52 -11.91 1.35
C MET A 1 -54.96 -12.04 -0.10
N ASN A 2 -54.92 -10.96 -0.89
CA ASN A 2 -55.30 -11.00 -2.30
C ASN A 2 -54.14 -11.56 -3.17
N LEU A 3 -54.41 -11.92 -4.42
CA LEU A 3 -53.40 -12.52 -5.31
C LEU A 3 -52.14 -11.65 -5.45
N ASP A 4 -52.32 -10.33 -5.52
CA ASP A 4 -51.23 -9.36 -5.64
C ASP A 4 -50.33 -9.35 -4.41
N GLU A 5 -50.91 -9.43 -3.20
CA GLU A 5 -50.17 -9.53 -1.94
C GLU A 5 -49.36 -10.83 -1.85
N VAL A 6 -49.89 -11.95 -2.34
CA VAL A 6 -49.17 -13.23 -2.38
C VAL A 6 -48.00 -13.17 -3.35
N ILE A 7 -48.22 -12.62 -4.55
CA ILE A 7 -47.16 -12.46 -5.56
C ILE A 7 -46.06 -11.55 -5.03
N LEU A 8 -46.42 -10.40 -4.45
CA LEU A 8 -45.46 -9.46 -3.87
C LEU A 8 -44.65 -10.10 -2.73
N ALA A 9 -45.29 -10.86 -1.85
CA ALA A 9 -44.61 -11.59 -0.78
C ALA A 9 -43.63 -12.63 -1.32
N ALA A 10 -44.01 -13.39 -2.35
CA ALA A 10 -43.15 -14.38 -2.99
C ALA A 10 -41.95 -13.73 -3.70
N MET A 11 -42.17 -12.60 -4.38
CA MET A 11 -41.10 -11.83 -5.02
C MET A 11 -40.12 -11.29 -3.98
N ASN A 12 -40.61 -10.66 -2.91
CA ASN A 12 -39.77 -10.13 -1.83
C ASN A 12 -38.96 -11.24 -1.13
N ASN A 13 -39.56 -12.42 -0.92
CA ASN A 13 -38.86 -13.57 -0.34
C ASN A 13 -37.80 -14.16 -1.29
N SER A 14 -37.99 -14.03 -2.60
CA SER A 14 -36.99 -14.46 -3.58
C SER A 14 -35.83 -13.46 -3.64
N LEU A 15 -36.14 -12.15 -3.64
CA LEU A 15 -35.16 -11.08 -3.64
C LEU A 15 -34.33 -11.01 -2.36
N SER A 16 -34.91 -11.31 -1.20
CA SER A 16 -34.19 -11.32 0.08
C SER A 16 -33.10 -12.40 0.18
N LYS A 17 -33.14 -13.40 -0.71
CA LYS A 17 -32.12 -14.45 -0.82
C LYS A 17 -30.98 -14.05 -1.75
N VAL A 18 -31.16 -13.00 -2.56
CA VAL A 18 -30.13 -12.49 -3.45
C VAL A 18 -29.12 -11.69 -2.63
N GLN A 19 -27.92 -12.25 -2.50
CA GLN A 19 -26.83 -11.60 -1.80
C GLN A 19 -25.94 -10.90 -2.81
N VAL A 20 -25.82 -9.57 -2.69
CA VAL A 20 -24.99 -8.75 -3.59
C VAL A 20 -23.65 -8.45 -2.93
N GLY A 21 -23.69 -8.01 -1.67
CA GLY A 21 -22.52 -7.88 -0.83
C GLY A 21 -22.88 -7.74 0.65
N LEU A 22 -21.99 -8.20 1.51
CA LEU A 22 -22.17 -8.20 2.96
C LEU A 22 -20.88 -7.75 3.64
N PRO A 23 -20.97 -6.99 4.76
CA PRO A 23 -19.82 -6.77 5.63
C PRO A 23 -19.39 -8.10 6.26
N GLY A 24 -18.09 -8.25 6.51
CA GLY A 24 -17.50 -9.41 7.14
C GLY A 24 -16.29 -9.05 7.99
N ILE A 25 -15.92 -10.00 8.85
CA ILE A 25 -14.78 -9.90 9.76
C ILE A 25 -13.83 -11.07 9.45
N VAL A 26 -12.59 -10.76 9.10
CA VAL A 26 -11.58 -11.78 8.81
C VAL A 26 -11.33 -12.64 10.05
N ASP A 27 -11.50 -13.95 9.93
CA ASP A 27 -11.15 -14.92 10.96
C ASP A 27 -9.71 -15.43 10.79
N SER A 28 -9.30 -15.69 9.54
CA SER A 28 -7.93 -16.03 9.15
C SER A 28 -7.67 -15.67 7.68
N PHE A 29 -6.40 -15.39 7.36
CA PHE A 29 -5.94 -15.03 6.03
C PHE A 29 -4.71 -15.88 5.64
N ASN A 30 -4.76 -16.48 4.46
CA ASN A 30 -3.66 -17.23 3.86
C ASN A 30 -3.04 -16.41 2.72
N PRO A 31 -1.84 -15.83 2.91
CA PRO A 31 -1.20 -14.96 1.92
C PRO A 31 -0.56 -15.72 0.75
N ASN A 32 -0.41 -17.05 0.84
CA ASN A 32 0.14 -17.86 -0.25
C ASN A 32 -0.92 -18.13 -1.31
N ASP A 33 -2.13 -18.47 -0.86
CA ASP A 33 -3.25 -18.79 -1.75
C ASP A 33 -4.16 -17.59 -2.01
N MET A 34 -3.92 -16.46 -1.33
CA MET A 34 -4.78 -15.28 -1.35
C MET A 34 -6.24 -15.64 -1.03
N THR A 35 -6.43 -16.36 0.07
CA THR A 35 -7.74 -16.78 0.57
C THR A 35 -7.95 -16.37 2.02
N ALA A 36 -9.20 -16.22 2.43
CA ALA A 36 -9.57 -15.90 3.80
C ALA A 36 -10.77 -16.73 4.27
N ASN A 37 -10.83 -16.95 5.58
CA ASN A 37 -12.05 -17.35 6.27
C ASN A 37 -12.69 -16.10 6.85
N VAL A 38 -13.97 -15.85 6.57
CA VAL A 38 -14.65 -14.61 6.95
C VAL A 38 -15.96 -14.89 7.67
N LYS A 39 -16.18 -14.21 8.80
CA LYS A 39 -17.42 -14.25 9.57
C LYS A 39 -18.34 -13.12 9.12
N ILE A 40 -19.60 -13.42 8.85
CA ILE A 40 -20.62 -12.40 8.60
C ILE A 40 -21.30 -12.06 9.94
N PRO A 41 -21.28 -10.79 10.39
CA PRO A 41 -21.84 -10.39 11.68
C PRO A 41 -23.37 -10.23 11.64
N PHE A 42 -24.07 -11.13 10.94
CA PHE A 42 -25.53 -11.22 10.92
C PHE A 42 -26.02 -12.48 11.61
N LYS A 43 -27.25 -12.42 12.11
CA LYS A 43 -28.00 -13.58 12.56
C LYS A 43 -29.14 -13.85 11.59
N GLN A 44 -29.43 -15.12 11.34
CA GLN A 44 -30.60 -15.56 10.59
C GLN A 44 -31.54 -16.30 11.54
N LYS A 45 -32.85 -16.18 11.32
CA LYS A 45 -33.81 -17.05 12.00
C LYS A 45 -33.96 -18.33 11.19
N ASP A 46 -33.97 -19.47 11.87
CA ASP A 46 -34.29 -20.75 11.24
C ASP A 46 -35.80 -20.95 11.06
N GLY A 47 -36.19 -22.10 10.51
CA GLY A 47 -37.61 -22.45 10.29
C GLY A 47 -38.43 -22.61 11.59
N SER A 48 -37.76 -22.74 12.73
CA SER A 48 -38.36 -22.74 14.09
C SER A 48 -38.38 -21.36 14.74
N GLY A 49 -37.77 -20.35 14.11
CA GLY A 49 -37.68 -18.99 14.62
C GLY A 49 -36.51 -18.74 15.57
N GLU A 50 -35.62 -19.72 15.78
CA GLU A 50 -34.42 -19.56 16.59
C GLU A 50 -33.35 -18.77 15.85
N GLU A 51 -32.62 -17.91 16.58
CA GLU A 51 -31.50 -17.16 16.02
C GLU A 51 -30.28 -18.06 15.83
N LYS A 52 -29.83 -18.19 14.58
CA LYS A 52 -28.59 -18.88 14.21
C LYS A 52 -27.58 -17.90 13.65
N LEU A 53 -26.31 -18.12 13.98
CA LEU A 53 -25.20 -17.38 13.40
C LEU A 53 -25.09 -17.67 11.90
N PHE A 54 -24.72 -16.65 11.13
CA PHE A 54 -24.34 -16.85 9.75
C PHE A 54 -23.13 -17.80 9.66
N PRO A 55 -23.09 -18.72 8.67
CA PRO A 55 -21.94 -19.59 8.49
C PRO A 55 -20.66 -18.79 8.20
N ILE A 56 -19.52 -19.36 8.61
CA ILE A 56 -18.20 -18.84 8.19
C ILE A 56 -18.03 -19.15 6.71
N LEU A 57 -17.68 -18.13 5.93
CA LEU A 57 -17.30 -18.31 4.54
C LEU A 57 -15.85 -18.81 4.52
N SER A 58 -15.65 -20.05 4.10
CA SER A 58 -14.35 -20.70 4.18
C SER A 58 -13.55 -20.62 2.89
N ASN A 59 -12.27 -20.28 3.00
CA ASN A 59 -11.30 -20.24 1.90
C ASN A 59 -11.76 -19.43 0.69
N ILE A 60 -12.55 -18.38 0.91
CA ILE A 60 -13.00 -17.49 -0.15
C ILE A 60 -11.82 -16.65 -0.64
N ARG A 61 -11.85 -16.27 -1.91
CA ARG A 61 -10.74 -15.53 -2.53
C ARG A 61 -10.66 -14.11 -1.97
N VAL A 62 -9.43 -13.59 -1.93
CA VAL A 62 -9.15 -12.21 -1.57
C VAL A 62 -8.80 -11.42 -2.81
N GLY A 63 -9.66 -10.47 -3.14
CA GLY A 63 -9.45 -9.47 -4.19
C GLY A 63 -8.12 -8.77 -3.99
N THR A 64 -7.36 -8.72 -5.06
CA THR A 64 -6.05 -8.08 -5.14
C THR A 64 -6.06 -7.24 -6.40
N LEU A 65 -5.61 -5.99 -6.31
CA LEU A 65 -5.45 -5.19 -7.52
C LEU A 65 -4.28 -5.75 -8.31
N TRP A 66 -4.57 -6.33 -9.47
CA TRP A 66 -3.58 -6.89 -10.41
C TRP A 66 -3.56 -6.05 -11.69
N ALA A 67 -2.35 -5.72 -12.15
CA ALA A 67 -2.10 -4.94 -13.36
C ALA A 67 -0.89 -5.55 -14.10
N GLY A 68 -1.13 -6.65 -14.82
CA GLY A 68 -0.05 -7.44 -15.43
C GLY A 68 0.81 -8.11 -14.37
N ASP A 69 2.12 -7.87 -14.40
CA ASP A 69 3.09 -8.43 -13.43
C ASP A 69 3.10 -7.69 -12.07
N PHE A 70 2.36 -6.60 -11.95
CA PHE A 70 2.33 -5.76 -10.75
C PHE A 70 1.02 -5.95 -9.98
N TYR A 71 1.09 -5.88 -8.65
CA TYR A 71 -0.09 -6.00 -7.80
C TYR A 71 0.04 -5.26 -6.48
N ILE A 72 -1.11 -4.88 -5.89
CA ILE A 72 -1.21 -4.34 -4.53
C ILE A 72 -1.76 -5.43 -3.62
N LYS A 73 -0.89 -6.03 -2.81
CA LYS A 73 -1.26 -7.12 -1.90
C LYS A 73 -1.82 -6.59 -0.58
N PRO A 74 -3.03 -6.99 -0.15
CA PRO A 74 -3.45 -6.77 1.22
C PRO A 74 -2.66 -7.64 2.20
N ASP A 75 -2.56 -7.20 3.46
CA ASP A 75 -1.99 -7.97 4.57
C ASP A 75 -3.01 -8.08 5.72
N TYR A 76 -4.15 -8.70 5.43
CA TYR A 76 -5.24 -8.83 6.39
C TYR A 76 -4.85 -9.62 7.62
N LYS A 77 -5.38 -9.21 8.78
CA LYS A 77 -5.25 -9.87 10.07
C LYS A 77 -6.63 -10.28 10.58
N ARG A 78 -6.64 -11.22 11.52
CA ARG A 78 -7.87 -11.58 12.24
C ARG A 78 -8.48 -10.32 12.88
N GLY A 79 -9.76 -10.13 12.66
CA GLY A 79 -10.51 -8.97 13.16
C GLY A 79 -10.65 -7.82 12.14
N ASP A 80 -9.94 -7.86 11.01
CA ASP A 80 -10.09 -6.82 10.00
C ASP A 80 -11.49 -6.85 9.37
N ASN A 81 -12.08 -5.66 9.19
CA ASN A 81 -13.36 -5.45 8.54
C ASN A 81 -13.19 -5.45 7.01
N VAL A 82 -14.00 -6.26 6.34
CA VAL A 82 -13.94 -6.46 4.88
C VAL A 82 -15.31 -6.45 4.23
N TRP A 83 -15.39 -5.94 3.02
CA TRP A 83 -16.59 -6.07 2.19
C TRP A 83 -16.49 -7.31 1.32
N ILE A 84 -17.52 -8.14 1.36
CA ILE A 84 -17.61 -9.36 0.55
C ILE A 84 -18.64 -9.14 -0.55
N SER A 85 -18.34 -9.60 -1.75
CA SER A 85 -19.32 -9.69 -2.85
C SER A 85 -19.49 -11.14 -3.26
N PHE A 86 -20.70 -11.46 -3.71
CA PHE A 86 -21.10 -12.80 -4.13
C PHE A 86 -21.30 -12.82 -5.63
N SER A 87 -20.82 -13.88 -6.27
CA SER A 87 -21.12 -14.16 -7.67
C SER A 87 -22.53 -14.69 -7.81
N THR A 88 -23.16 -14.37 -8.94
CA THR A 88 -24.45 -14.97 -9.32
C THR A 88 -24.34 -16.48 -9.50
N TYR A 89 -23.19 -16.95 -9.98
CA TYR A 89 -22.94 -18.35 -10.32
C TYR A 89 -21.70 -18.87 -9.61
N ASP A 90 -21.57 -20.20 -9.54
CA ASP A 90 -20.34 -20.84 -9.08
C ASP A 90 -19.13 -20.39 -9.90
N THR A 91 -18.10 -19.91 -9.22
CA THR A 91 -16.87 -19.38 -9.82
C THR A 91 -15.70 -20.35 -9.76
N SER A 92 -15.86 -21.53 -9.15
CA SER A 92 -14.78 -22.47 -8.88
C SER A 92 -14.00 -22.86 -10.15
N ASP A 93 -14.70 -23.23 -11.23
CA ASP A 93 -14.10 -23.56 -12.52
C ASP A 93 -13.57 -22.32 -13.26
N ALA A 94 -14.35 -21.24 -13.26
CA ALA A 94 -14.00 -20.00 -13.95
C ALA A 94 -12.68 -19.41 -13.42
N VAL A 95 -12.48 -19.44 -12.10
CA VAL A 95 -11.24 -18.99 -11.44
C VAL A 95 -10.05 -19.88 -11.82
N ARG A 96 -10.28 -21.15 -12.16
CA ARG A 96 -9.25 -22.07 -12.66
C ARG A 96 -9.01 -21.93 -14.17
N GLY A 97 -9.72 -21.04 -14.85
CA GLY A 97 -9.66 -20.87 -16.30
C GLY A 97 -10.39 -21.97 -17.08
N VAL A 98 -11.25 -22.74 -16.41
CA VAL A 98 -12.05 -23.80 -17.04
C VAL A 98 -13.39 -23.21 -17.47
N SER A 99 -13.75 -23.39 -18.74
CA SER A 99 -15.08 -23.07 -19.23
C SER A 99 -16.02 -24.23 -18.92
N SER A 100 -17.03 -23.99 -18.09
CA SER A 100 -18.04 -24.96 -17.73
C SER A 100 -19.46 -24.40 -17.93
N LEU A 101 -20.44 -25.29 -17.96
CA LEU A 101 -21.84 -24.90 -17.96
C LEU A 101 -22.12 -24.21 -16.62
N VAL A 102 -22.81 -23.07 -16.69
CA VAL A 102 -23.24 -22.33 -15.52
C VAL A 102 -24.10 -23.22 -14.61
N SER A 103 -23.85 -23.21 -13.31
CA SER A 103 -24.62 -24.02 -12.36
C SER A 103 -26.04 -23.46 -12.20
N ASP A 104 -27.00 -24.35 -11.95
CA ASP A 104 -28.39 -23.98 -11.63
C ASP A 104 -28.52 -23.35 -10.22
N SER A 105 -27.47 -23.44 -9.39
CA SER A 105 -27.46 -22.87 -8.04
C SER A 105 -26.99 -21.41 -8.11
N LEU A 106 -27.93 -20.50 -7.89
CA LEU A 106 -27.66 -19.07 -7.90
C LEU A 106 -27.33 -18.54 -6.50
N PHE A 107 -26.38 -17.61 -6.44
CA PHE A 107 -26.01 -16.87 -5.22
C PHE A 107 -25.54 -17.75 -4.05
N ASP A 108 -24.76 -18.80 -4.35
CA ASP A 108 -24.16 -19.62 -3.30
C ASP A 108 -23.15 -18.82 -2.46
N LEU A 109 -23.13 -19.09 -1.16
CA LEU A 109 -22.25 -18.47 -0.19
C LEU A 109 -20.78 -18.76 -0.44
N GLN A 110 -20.47 -19.91 -1.07
CA GLN A 110 -19.08 -20.29 -1.37
C GLN A 110 -18.50 -19.49 -2.53
N SER A 111 -19.36 -18.98 -3.42
CA SER A 111 -18.96 -18.18 -4.58
C SER A 111 -18.77 -16.72 -4.21
N ALA A 112 -18.02 -16.48 -3.14
CA ALA A 112 -17.77 -15.16 -2.57
C ALA A 112 -16.32 -14.73 -2.73
N CYS A 113 -16.10 -13.42 -2.72
CA CYS A 113 -14.79 -12.80 -2.78
C CYS A 113 -14.73 -11.59 -1.84
N VAL A 114 -13.64 -11.48 -1.08
CA VAL A 114 -13.33 -10.24 -0.36
C VAL A 114 -12.91 -9.20 -1.39
N VAL A 115 -13.62 -8.07 -1.46
CA VAL A 115 -13.35 -7.02 -2.45
C VAL A 115 -12.37 -5.98 -1.91
N CYS A 116 -12.59 -5.54 -0.67
CA CYS A 116 -11.75 -4.53 -0.03
C CYS A 116 -11.88 -4.60 1.50
N GLY A 117 -10.89 -4.01 2.19
CA GLY A 117 -10.98 -3.71 3.62
C GLY A 117 -11.59 -2.33 3.83
N TYR A 118 -12.26 -2.14 4.96
CA TYR A 118 -12.77 -0.83 5.36
C TYR A 118 -12.57 -0.62 6.87
N LYS A 119 -12.78 0.62 7.31
CA LYS A 119 -12.74 0.99 8.74
C LYS A 119 -14.17 1.06 9.26
N GLY A 120 -14.45 0.35 10.35
CA GLY A 120 -15.72 0.47 11.06
C GLY A 120 -15.78 1.78 11.84
N ASP A 121 -16.96 2.12 12.36
CA ASP A 121 -17.18 3.37 13.09
C ASP A 121 -16.33 3.50 14.36
N GLU A 122 -15.98 2.37 14.99
CA GLU A 122 -15.12 2.32 16.17
C GLU A 122 -13.62 2.32 15.83
N ASP A 123 -13.27 2.07 14.56
CA ASP A 123 -11.87 2.05 14.14
C ASP A 123 -11.35 3.46 13.91
N LEU A 124 -10.29 3.83 14.63
CA LEU A 124 -9.59 5.07 14.34
C LEU A 124 -9.03 5.05 12.90
N PRO A 125 -9.18 6.16 12.15
CA PRO A 125 -8.50 6.34 10.88
C PRO A 125 -6.98 6.20 11.03
N ALA A 126 -6.28 5.95 9.92
CA ALA A 126 -4.83 6.03 9.93
C ALA A 126 -4.37 7.41 10.44
N VAL A 127 -3.24 7.46 11.16
CA VAL A 127 -2.66 8.72 11.68
C VAL A 127 -2.41 9.74 10.56
N THR A 128 -2.21 9.28 9.34
CA THR A 128 -1.97 10.09 8.14
C THR A 128 -3.22 10.38 7.32
N ALA A 129 -4.42 10.00 7.77
CA ALA A 129 -5.66 10.11 6.97
C ALA A 129 -6.07 11.56 6.63
N ASN A 130 -5.60 12.54 7.40
CA ASN A 130 -5.86 13.96 7.15
C ASN A 130 -4.87 14.61 6.17
N ARG A 131 -3.89 13.86 5.66
CA ARG A 131 -2.90 14.39 4.72
C ARG A 131 -3.49 14.47 3.30
N PRO A 132 -3.13 15.50 2.51
CA PRO A 132 -3.61 15.65 1.14
C PRO A 132 -2.98 14.63 0.18
N GLY A 133 -3.62 14.45 -0.98
CA GLY A 133 -3.09 13.63 -2.07
C GLY A 133 -3.32 12.12 -1.91
N LEU A 134 -2.63 11.33 -2.73
CA LEU A 134 -2.68 9.87 -2.68
C LEU A 134 -1.64 9.35 -1.70
N LEU A 135 -2.05 8.55 -0.73
CA LEU A 135 -1.17 8.01 0.30
C LEU A 135 -1.29 6.49 0.40
N ILE A 136 -0.16 5.81 0.35
CA ILE A 136 -0.02 4.38 0.62
C ILE A 136 0.90 4.24 1.85
N GLY A 137 0.40 3.70 2.95
CA GLY A 137 1.19 3.67 4.17
C GLY A 137 0.63 2.81 5.30
N ASN A 138 1.45 2.65 6.33
CA ASN A 138 1.08 1.99 7.57
C ASN A 138 0.14 2.88 8.39
N LYS A 139 -0.88 2.29 9.02
CA LYS A 139 -1.91 3.00 9.81
C LYS A 139 -1.35 3.89 10.93
N GLU A 140 -0.17 3.57 11.47
CA GLU A 140 0.49 4.33 12.53
C GLU A 140 1.31 5.51 11.99
N GLY A 141 1.37 5.69 10.66
CA GLY A 141 2.13 6.76 10.01
C GLY A 141 3.65 6.59 10.04
N LYS A 142 4.14 5.41 10.46
CA LYS A 142 5.58 5.11 10.55
C LYS A 142 6.27 5.01 9.18
N SER A 143 5.57 4.43 8.20
CA SER A 143 6.07 4.28 6.83
C SER A 143 4.97 4.58 5.81
N PHE A 144 5.27 5.40 4.79
CA PHE A 144 4.35 5.71 3.71
C PHE A 144 5.06 6.26 2.46
N ILE A 145 4.35 6.19 1.34
CA ILE A 145 4.58 6.94 0.09
C ILE A 145 3.37 7.84 -0.12
N GLN A 146 3.62 9.13 -0.37
CA GLN A 146 2.58 10.13 -0.59
C GLN A 146 2.88 10.90 -1.88
N PHE A 147 1.88 10.97 -2.77
CA PHE A 147 1.89 11.79 -3.97
C PHE A 147 1.01 13.02 -3.72
N GLU A 148 1.58 14.21 -3.84
CA GLU A 148 0.91 15.49 -3.62
C GLU A 148 1.37 16.46 -4.71
N ASP A 149 0.46 16.97 -5.54
CA ASP A 149 0.71 17.90 -6.65
C ASP A 149 2.06 17.71 -7.37
N ASP A 150 3.09 18.46 -6.97
CA ASP A 150 4.45 18.47 -7.55
C ASP A 150 5.51 17.72 -6.71
N THR A 151 5.11 17.06 -5.62
CA THR A 151 5.98 16.38 -4.66
C THR A 151 5.63 14.91 -4.43
N ILE A 152 6.67 14.09 -4.27
CA ILE A 152 6.56 12.72 -3.77
C ILE A 152 7.31 12.64 -2.45
N LYS A 153 6.61 12.26 -1.38
CA LYS A 153 7.18 12.09 -0.04
C LYS A 153 7.26 10.60 0.29
N ILE A 154 8.44 10.15 0.69
CA ILE A 154 8.68 8.77 1.13
C ILE A 154 9.24 8.85 2.55
N GLN A 155 8.57 8.18 3.49
CA GLN A 155 8.98 8.10 4.89
C GLN A 155 8.98 6.64 5.31
N GLY A 156 9.99 6.22 6.09
CA GLY A 156 10.08 4.89 6.68
C GLY A 156 11.07 4.84 7.84
N GLY A 157 10.85 3.92 8.78
CA GLY A 157 11.78 3.61 9.87
C GLY A 157 12.69 2.43 9.48
N LEU A 158 14.01 2.63 9.57
CA LEU A 158 15.08 1.80 9.02
C LEU A 158 15.09 1.76 7.48
N ILE A 159 15.98 2.58 6.93
CA ILE A 159 16.49 2.42 5.58
C ILE A 159 17.18 1.05 5.54
N ASP A 160 16.63 0.10 4.78
CA ASP A 160 17.40 -1.06 4.37
C ASP A 160 18.49 -0.53 3.40
N LEU A 161 19.71 -0.36 3.94
CA LEU A 161 20.87 0.19 3.23
C LEU A 161 21.43 -0.78 2.17
N SER A 162 20.72 -1.85 1.83
CA SER A 162 21.08 -2.77 0.74
C SER A 162 20.94 -2.15 -0.65
N GLU A 163 20.17 -1.07 -0.81
CA GLU A 163 20.12 -0.23 -2.01
C GLU A 163 20.19 1.27 -1.68
N ALA A 164 20.70 2.06 -2.63
CA ALA A 164 21.12 3.46 -2.44
C ALA A 164 19.95 4.42 -2.12
N ALA A 165 19.47 4.38 -0.87
CA ALA A 165 18.54 5.36 -0.33
C ALA A 165 19.28 6.66 0.00
N VAL A 166 18.88 7.77 -0.65
CA VAL A 166 18.85 9.20 -0.26
C VAL A 166 19.75 9.68 0.91
N LEU A 167 20.93 9.10 1.09
CA LEU A 167 22.08 9.70 1.77
C LEU A 167 22.85 10.56 0.77
N GLY A 168 22.75 10.24 -0.52
CA GLY A 168 23.52 10.83 -1.62
C GLY A 168 23.42 12.35 -1.67
N ASP A 169 22.23 12.92 -1.79
CA ASP A 169 22.08 14.37 -2.02
C ASP A 169 22.43 15.22 -0.79
N THR A 170 22.00 14.82 0.41
CA THR A 170 22.33 15.57 1.65
C THR A 170 23.81 15.45 1.99
N LEU A 171 24.41 14.26 1.83
CA LEU A 171 25.85 14.07 2.00
C LEU A 171 26.64 14.82 0.92
N ALA A 172 26.18 14.79 -0.34
CA ALA A 172 26.81 15.52 -1.44
C ALA A 172 26.76 17.03 -1.22
N GLN A 173 25.63 17.59 -0.74
CA GLN A 173 25.55 19.01 -0.37
C GLN A 173 26.49 19.37 0.78
N LEU A 174 26.59 18.53 1.81
CA LEU A 174 27.53 18.75 2.91
C LEU A 174 28.99 18.71 2.43
N ILE A 175 29.34 17.73 1.58
CA ILE A 175 30.67 17.63 0.98
C ILE A 175 30.97 18.86 0.11
N LYS A 176 29.99 19.34 -0.68
CA LYS A 176 30.14 20.56 -1.49
C LYS A 176 30.43 21.79 -0.63
N LEU A 177 29.68 21.99 0.45
CA LEU A 177 29.88 23.10 1.39
C LEU A 177 31.27 23.05 2.03
N ILE A 178 31.73 21.88 2.44
CA ILE A 178 33.08 21.69 3.00
C ILE A 178 34.14 22.03 1.93
N LEU A 179 34.00 21.51 0.71
CA LEU A 179 34.92 21.80 -0.40
C LEU A 179 34.97 23.29 -0.74
N ASP A 180 33.83 23.97 -0.76
CA ASP A 180 33.73 25.42 -1.00
C ASP A 180 34.48 26.22 0.07
N VAL A 181 34.38 25.83 1.35
CA VAL A 181 35.16 26.45 2.43
C VAL A 181 36.66 26.28 2.18
N PHE A 182 37.14 25.09 1.80
CA PHE A 182 38.57 24.88 1.53
C PHE A 182 39.06 25.63 0.30
N ILE A 183 38.29 25.65 -0.80
CA ILE A 183 38.67 26.35 -2.03
C ILE A 183 38.70 27.87 -1.80
N ASN A 184 37.68 28.43 -1.15
CA ASN A 184 37.57 29.88 -0.94
C ASN A 184 38.59 30.41 0.08
N ASN A 185 39.02 29.57 1.03
CA ASN A 185 40.05 29.91 2.01
C ASN A 185 41.43 29.39 1.63
N ALA A 186 41.61 28.88 0.40
CA ALA A 186 42.86 28.27 -0.07
C ALA A 186 44.10 29.16 0.17
N ALA A 187 43.95 30.48 0.00
CA ALA A 187 45.00 31.49 0.20
C ALA A 187 45.28 31.83 1.68
N SER A 188 44.49 31.30 2.61
CA SER A 188 44.58 31.54 4.05
C SER A 188 45.19 30.35 4.81
N PHE A 189 45.40 29.20 4.16
CA PHE A 189 46.03 28.03 4.79
C PHE A 189 47.54 28.22 4.85
N THR A 190 48.03 28.61 6.02
CA THR A 190 49.45 28.86 6.26
C THR A 190 50.17 27.56 6.62
N THR A 191 51.22 27.22 5.87
CA THR A 191 52.34 26.47 6.44
C THR A 191 53.57 27.33 6.22
N ASN A 192 54.05 27.93 7.31
CA ASN A 192 55.10 28.96 7.29
C ASN A 192 56.45 28.41 6.80
N ALA A 193 57.22 29.28 6.13
CA ALA A 193 58.66 29.34 6.34
C ALA A 193 59.30 30.71 6.00
N ASN A 194 58.72 31.55 5.13
CA ASN A 194 59.34 32.83 4.72
C ASN A 194 58.43 34.05 4.98
N PRO A 195 58.93 35.10 5.67
CA PRO A 195 58.24 36.39 5.77
C PRO A 195 58.05 37.02 4.38
N GLY A 196 56.82 37.40 4.03
CA GLY A 196 56.51 38.21 2.84
C GLY A 196 55.92 37.47 1.64
N VAL A 197 55.68 36.16 1.71
CA VAL A 197 55.01 35.40 0.63
C VAL A 197 53.64 34.91 1.11
N PRO A 198 52.53 35.20 0.41
CA PRO A 198 51.23 34.60 0.72
C PRO A 198 51.35 33.08 0.61
N SER A 199 51.13 32.36 1.70
CA SER A 199 51.07 30.90 1.67
C SER A 199 49.63 30.48 1.40
N GLY A 200 49.44 29.71 0.33
CA GLY A 200 48.16 29.11 -0.02
C GLY A 200 48.30 27.64 -0.39
N LEU A 201 47.18 26.94 -0.49
CA LEU A 201 47.14 25.58 -1.03
C LEU A 201 47.84 25.56 -2.39
N ALA A 202 48.71 24.56 -2.60
CA ALA A 202 49.38 24.38 -3.88
C ALA A 202 48.34 24.28 -5.01
N ALA A 203 48.62 24.85 -6.18
CA ALA A 203 47.70 24.84 -7.32
C ALA A 203 47.22 23.44 -7.70
N ALA A 204 48.07 22.42 -7.53
CA ALA A 204 47.72 21.01 -7.71
C ALA A 204 46.61 20.55 -6.74
N VAL A 205 46.64 20.99 -5.48
CA VAL A 205 45.63 20.66 -4.46
C VAL A 205 44.31 21.36 -4.78
N VAL A 206 44.34 22.65 -5.15
CA VAL A 206 43.15 23.41 -5.56
C VAL A 206 42.48 22.77 -6.79
N THR A 207 43.29 22.31 -7.75
CA THR A 207 42.80 21.61 -8.95
C THR A 207 42.10 20.30 -8.58
N GLN A 208 42.67 19.51 -7.68
CA GLN A 208 42.06 18.27 -7.19
C GLN A 208 40.75 18.53 -6.43
N LEU A 209 40.68 19.58 -5.61
CA LEU A 209 39.45 19.95 -4.91
C LEU A 209 38.34 20.39 -5.87
N ASN A 210 38.67 21.15 -6.91
CA ASN A 210 37.72 21.53 -7.96
C ASN A 210 37.21 20.32 -8.75
N LEU A 211 38.06 19.33 -9.02
CA LEU A 211 37.65 18.06 -9.65
C LEU A 211 36.65 17.31 -8.76
N ARG A 212 36.95 17.15 -7.46
CA ARG A 212 36.03 16.51 -6.50
C ARG A 212 34.71 17.27 -6.35
N LYS A 213 34.74 18.61 -6.39
CA LYS A 213 33.53 19.44 -6.41
C LYS A 213 32.68 19.17 -7.65
N GLY A 214 33.30 19.04 -8.83
CA GLY A 214 32.62 18.66 -10.07
C GLY A 214 31.98 17.25 -10.01
N GLU A 215 32.65 16.28 -9.39
CA GLU A 215 32.09 14.93 -9.15
C GLU A 215 30.84 14.99 -8.25
N VAL A 216 30.88 15.81 -7.20
CA VAL A 216 29.74 16.04 -6.28
C VAL A 216 28.59 16.75 -6.99
N ASP A 217 28.88 17.75 -7.83
CA ASP A 217 27.88 18.41 -8.67
C ASP A 217 27.22 17.45 -9.66
N GLN A 218 27.97 16.49 -10.21
CA GLN A 218 27.41 15.43 -11.05
C GLN A 218 26.48 14.50 -10.26
N ILE A 219 26.84 14.14 -9.02
CA ILE A 219 25.98 13.33 -8.13
C ILE A 219 24.67 14.09 -7.86
N LEU A 220 24.74 15.37 -7.49
CA LEU A 220 23.56 16.22 -7.26
C LEU A 220 22.70 16.44 -8.52
N SER A 221 23.31 16.47 -9.70
CA SER A 221 22.60 16.63 -10.97
C SER A 221 21.86 15.37 -11.41
N LYS A 222 22.34 14.19 -10.96
CA LYS A 222 21.67 12.91 -11.16
C LYS A 222 20.63 12.73 -10.06
N LYS A 223 19.61 13.62 -10.05
CA LYS A 223 18.32 13.28 -9.42
C LYS A 223 17.95 11.89 -9.89
N VAL A 224 17.66 11.00 -8.95
CA VAL A 224 17.15 9.64 -9.16
C VAL A 224 16.56 9.50 -10.57
N LYS A 225 17.31 8.92 -11.51
CA LYS A 225 16.73 8.46 -12.77
C LYS A 225 15.93 7.23 -12.41
N ILE A 226 14.68 7.45 -12.01
CA ILE A 226 13.64 6.48 -12.30
C ILE A 226 13.59 6.46 -13.83
N GLY A 227 13.98 5.33 -14.42
CA GLY A 227 13.85 5.11 -15.86
C GLY A 227 12.40 5.21 -16.31
#